data_AF-A0A399QXI0-F1
#
_entry.id   AF-A0A399QXI0-F1
#
_cell.length_a   1.000
_cell.length_b   1.000
_cell.length_c   1.000
_cell.angle_alpha   90.00
_cell.angle_beta   90.00
_cell.angle_gamma   90.00
#
_symmetry.space_group_name_H-M   'P 1'
#
loop_
_entity.id
_entity.type
_entity.pdbx_description
1 polymer ?
#
loop_
_entity_poly.entity_id
_entity_poly.type
_entity_poly.pdbx_seq_one_letter_code
_entity_poly.pdbx_strand_id
1 'polypeptide(L)' 'MSPRLAPVLSVLDLPLAELCSARLDGEVYEVDACYSPVDELASPWLRAAALAAQVPSRLIAERSTAAWVHGAVRTP' A
#
# COMPACT_ATOMS: atom_id res chain seq x y z
N MET A 1 -25.37 -1.22 3.21
CA MET A 1 -23.99 -1.55 3.60
C MET A 1 -23.08 -0.66 2.79
N SER A 2 -22.35 0.26 3.42
CA SER A 2 -21.36 1.07 2.70
C SER A 2 -20.23 0.17 2.20
N PRO A 3 -19.76 0.33 0.96
CA PRO A 3 -18.63 -0.44 0.46
C PRO A 3 -17.40 -0.16 1.33
N ARG A 4 -16.65 -1.20 1.68
CA ARG A 4 -15.33 -1.04 2.29
C ARG A 4 -14.39 -0.45 1.25
N LEU A 5 -13.58 0.53 1.68
CA LEU A 5 -12.48 1.04 0.87
C LEU A 5 -11.46 -0.06 0.60
N ALA A 6 -10.66 0.13 -0.45
CA ALA A 6 -9.53 -0.74 -0.72
C ALA A 6 -8.53 -0.66 0.45
N PRO A 7 -7.84 -1.78 0.77
CA PRO A 7 -6.86 -1.81 1.87
C PRO A 7 -5.56 -1.03 1.52
N VAL A 8 -5.36 -0.70 0.25
CA VAL A 8 -4.28 0.18 -0.23
C VAL A 8 -4.90 1.34 -0.98
N LEU A 9 -4.55 2.55 -0.57
CA LEU A 9 -5.00 3.81 -1.14
C LEU A 9 -3.85 4.52 -1.83
N SER A 10 -4.16 5.10 -2.98
CA SER A 10 -3.23 5.86 -3.81
C SER A 10 -3.83 7.23 -4.16
N VAL A 11 -3.06 8.05 -4.86
CA VAL A 11 -3.55 9.34 -5.40
C VAL A 11 -4.70 9.21 -6.40
N LEU A 12 -4.99 7.98 -6.87
CA LEU A 12 -6.13 7.69 -7.72
C LEU A 12 -7.43 7.51 -6.92
N ASP A 13 -7.32 7.21 -5.63
CA ASP A 13 -8.45 7.00 -4.72
C ASP A 13 -8.81 8.31 -4.01
N LEU A 14 -7.81 9.01 -3.45
CA LEU A 14 -7.95 10.31 -2.78
C LEU A 14 -6.85 11.28 -3.22
N PRO A 15 -7.11 12.61 -3.22
CA PRO A 15 -6.06 13.61 -3.45
C PRO A 15 -4.90 13.46 -2.46
N LEU A 16 -3.67 13.75 -2.91
CA LEU A 16 -2.48 13.67 -2.07
C LEU A 16 -2.62 14.49 -0.77
N ALA A 17 -3.27 15.66 -0.82
CA ALA A 17 -3.47 16.50 0.37
C ALA A 17 -4.29 15.79 1.45
N GLU A 18 -5.35 15.06 1.06
CA GLU A 18 -6.21 14.31 1.97
C GLU A 18 -5.48 13.07 2.52
N LEU A 19 -4.70 12.36 1.69
CA LEU A 19 -3.86 11.25 2.15
C LEU A 19 -2.80 11.72 3.17
N CYS A 20 -2.20 12.89 2.91
CA CYS A 20 -1.28 13.52 3.84
C CYS A 20 -1.96 13.93 5.15
N SER A 21 -3.17 14.50 5.11
CA SER A 21 -3.89 14.86 6.35
C SER A 21 -4.24 13.60 7.14
N ALA A 22 -4.80 12.57 6.50
CA ALA A 22 -5.13 11.31 7.15
C ALA A 22 -3.89 10.64 7.80
N ARG A 23 -2.72 10.75 7.16
CA ARG A 23 -1.46 10.28 7.75
C ARG A 23 -1.07 11.10 8.97
N LEU A 24 -1.19 12.43 8.92
CA LEU A 24 -0.88 13.32 10.04
C LEU A 24 -1.84 13.08 11.23
N ASP A 25 -3.10 12.77 10.94
CA ASP A 25 -4.11 12.41 11.94
C ASP A 25 -3.92 10.98 12.49
N GLY A 26 -3.03 10.18 11.88
CA GLY A 26 -2.70 8.82 12.31
C GLY A 26 -3.73 7.77 11.88
N GLU A 27 -4.55 8.07 10.89
CA GLU A 27 -5.59 7.16 10.36
C GLU A 27 -5.01 6.15 9.35
N VAL A 28 -3.93 6.54 8.66
CA VAL A 28 -3.23 5.69 7.69
C VAL A 28 -1.72 5.72 7.91
N TYR A 29 -1.04 4.68 7.44
CA TYR A 29 0.42 4.60 7.35
C TYR A 29 0.86 4.39 5.90
N GLU A 30 2.13 4.70 5.60
CA GLU A 30 2.68 4.51 4.24
C GLU A 30 3.06 3.06 3.99
N VAL A 31 2.73 2.59 2.80
CA VAL A 31 3.20 1.33 2.21
C VAL A 31 3.76 1.67 0.83
N ASP A 32 5.09 1.83 0.77
CA ASP A 32 5.77 2.35 -0.42
C ASP A 32 5.19 3.71 -0.85
N ALA A 33 4.79 3.90 -2.12
CA ALA A 33 4.16 5.14 -2.59
C ALA A 33 2.63 5.19 -2.37
N CYS A 34 2.09 4.32 -1.52
CA CYS A 34 0.67 4.21 -1.20
C CYS A 34 0.45 4.28 0.32
N TYR A 35 -0.81 4.21 0.73
CA TYR A 35 -1.23 4.28 2.13
C TYR A 35 -2.13 3.11 2.50
N SER A 36 -2.11 2.68 3.75
CA SER A 36 -3.00 1.65 4.31
C SER A 36 -3.62 2.15 5.61
N PRO A 37 -4.91 1.89 5.87
CA PRO A 37 -5.53 2.12 7.17
C PRO A 37 -4.77 1.44 8.31
N VAL A 38 -4.69 2.08 9.48
CA VAL A 38 -3.97 1.53 10.64
C VAL A 38 -4.62 0.28 11.24
N ASP A 39 -5.89 0.02 10.96
CA ASP A 39 -6.62 -1.17 11.38
C ASP A 39 -6.42 -2.37 10.42
N GLU A 40 -5.73 -2.17 9.30
CA GLU A 40 -5.39 -3.24 8.36
C GLU A 40 -4.08 -3.94 8.74
N LEU A 41 -4.08 -5.27 8.69
CA LEU A 41 -2.92 -6.07 9.09
C LEU A 41 -1.81 -5.99 8.03
N ALA A 42 -0.62 -5.55 8.46
CA ALA A 42 0.58 -5.58 7.63
C ALA A 42 0.81 -6.99 7.06
N SER A 43 0.77 -7.10 5.73
CA SER A 43 0.79 -8.40 5.03
C SER A 43 1.53 -8.32 3.70
N PRO A 44 1.97 -9.46 3.14
CA PRO A 44 2.50 -9.50 1.78
C PRO A 44 1.52 -8.98 0.73
N TRP A 45 0.22 -9.15 0.97
CA TRP A 45 -0.82 -8.70 0.06
C TRP A 45 -0.88 -7.18 -0.07
N LEU A 46 -0.76 -6.45 1.05
CA LEU A 46 -0.69 -4.98 1.04
C LEU A 46 0.49 -4.48 0.22
N ARG A 47 1.68 -5.03 0.44
CA ARG A 47 2.89 -4.66 -0.32
C ARG A 47 2.76 -5.00 -1.79
N ALA A 48 2.19 -6.15 -2.14
CA ALA A 48 1.91 -6.51 -3.54
C ALA A 48 0.91 -5.55 -4.20
N ALA A 49 -0.15 -5.15 -3.49
CA ALA A 49 -1.15 -4.20 -3.98
C ALA A 49 -0.56 -2.80 -4.16
N ALA A 50 0.25 -2.31 -3.21
CA ALA A 50 0.96 -1.03 -3.33
C ALA A 50 1.93 -1.01 -4.52
N LEU A 51 2.62 -2.12 -4.78
CA LEU A 51 3.44 -2.26 -5.99
C LEU A 51 2.59 -2.27 -7.25
N ALA A 52 1.50 -3.04 -7.28
CA ALA A 52 0.61 -3.17 -8.43
C ALA A 52 -0.07 -1.85 -8.82
N ALA A 53 -0.29 -0.95 -7.87
CA ALA A 53 -0.83 0.39 -8.13
C ALA A 53 0.14 1.29 -8.92
N GLN A 54 1.44 0.97 -8.95
CA GLN A 54 2.49 1.81 -9.53
C GLN A 54 3.06 1.27 -10.84
N VAL A 55 2.74 0.02 -11.21
CA VAL A 55 3.39 -0.67 -12.32
C VAL A 55 2.37 -1.27 -13.29
N PRO A 56 2.73 -1.44 -14.58
CA PRO A 56 1.88 -2.14 -15.54
C PRO A 56 1.51 -3.56 -15.09
N SER A 57 0.30 -4.00 -15.42
CA SER A 57 -0.26 -5.30 -14.99
C SER A 57 0.45 -6.54 -15.53
N ARG A 58 1.38 -6.40 -16.49
CA ARG A 58 2.12 -7.50 -17.12
C ARG A 58 3.59 -7.54 -16.69
N LEU A 59 3.85 -7.25 -15.41
CA LEU A 59 5.17 -7.38 -14.81
C LEU A 59 5.16 -8.42 -13.69
N ILE A 60 6.32 -9.04 -13.49
CA ILE A 60 6.55 -10.02 -12.42
C ILE A 60 7.56 -9.40 -11.45
N ALA A 61 7.22 -9.34 -10.17
CA ALA A 61 8.16 -8.98 -9.13
C ALA A 61 9.20 -10.09 -8.98
N GLU A 62 10.48 -9.76 -9.09
CA GLU A 62 11.57 -10.72 -8.91
C GLU A 62 12.58 -10.25 -7.85
N ARG A 63 13.42 -11.18 -7.39
CA ARG A 63 14.58 -10.92 -6.51
C ARG A 63 14.21 -10.07 -5.29
N SER A 64 14.77 -8.87 -5.19
CA SER A 64 14.58 -7.96 -4.06
C SER A 64 13.14 -7.47 -3.94
N THR A 65 12.45 -7.25 -5.06
CA THR A 65 11.05 -6.80 -5.05
C THR A 65 10.14 -7.92 -4.53
N ALA A 66 10.34 -9.15 -5.00
CA ALA A 66 9.62 -10.32 -4.47
C ALA A 66 9.93 -10.54 -2.98
N ALA A 67 11.20 -10.43 -2.58
CA ALA A 67 11.60 -10.56 -1.18
C ALA A 67 10.94 -9.49 -0.30
N TRP A 68 10.88 -8.25 -0.75
CA TRP A 68 10.19 -7.15 -0.06
C TRP A 68 8.69 -7.45 0.08
N VAL A 69 8.00 -7.80 -1.01
CA VAL A 69 6.58 -8.21 -0.98
C VAL A 69 6.37 -9.31 0.05
N HIS A 70 7.18 -10.37 0.05
CA HIS A 70 7.04 -11.48 0.99
C HIS A 70 7.57 -11.23 2.41
N GLY A 71 8.14 -10.06 2.70
CA GLY A 71 8.71 -9.78 4.03
C GLY A 71 10.03 -10.52 4.29
N ALA A 72 10.68 -11.06 3.26
CA ALA A 72 11.96 -11.76 3.32
C ALA A 72 13.18 -10.81 3.29
N VAL A 73 12.98 -9.57 3.73
CA VAL A 73 14.01 -8.54 3.90
C VAL A 73 13.99 -8.04 5.34
N ARG A 74 15.06 -7.38 5.79
CA ARG A 74 15.20 -6.94 7.18
C ARG A 74 14.12 -5.96 7.61
N THR A 75 13.72 -5.07 6.70
CA THR A 75 12.69 -4.05 6.93
C THR A 75 11.84 -3.99 5.67
N PRO A 76 10.74 -4.75 5.62
CA PRO A 76 9.77 -4.67 4.55
C PRO A 76 8.85 -3.45 4.70
#